data_AF-A0A349K4C2-F1
#
_entry.id   AF-A0A349K4C2-F1
#
_cell.length_a   1.000
_cell.length_b   1.000
_cell.length_c   1.000
_cell.angle_alpha   90.00
_cell.angle_beta   90.00
_cell.angle_gamma   90.00
#
_symmetry.space_group_name_H-M   'P 1'
#
loop_
_entity.id
_entity.type
_entity.pdbx_description
1 polymer ?
#
loop_
_entity_poly.entity_id
_entity_poly.type
_entity_poly.pdbx_seq_one_letter_code
_entity_poly.pdbx_strand_id
1 'polypeptide(L)'
;MVSADPTDYVNFVRQIQQDSGVEWDMNVAPNGAKISPTGVSVAGSFFELWAIHNRSVSEYRLDEQYVTSYTPNATITIVTGDPYLSIPRTRVDQPFQVQISVAGLIEENDPNYATAPDAAKWVDYTNYTFAYPDGAYSFEDARNPVGTVVTEGYMEETANTSITFSATNLTGPDLTQVMGEEVFTITAQADYGASATILDSEKVQIWPIATGTISGVDPSRYYEQVPPVSVSLVNLYPDSTTYLRIYPGSRKERPDGIKIVNSSFVIIEDSIPQGRDLTVKSLDRYFTEEGIHTVELLHRTPFGTDLLDAVEVNVDRTIEVNGGVIDQE
;
A
#
# COMPACT_ATOMS: atom_id res chain seq x y z
N MET A 1 -39.05 8.61 -3.34
CA MET A 1 -38.54 9.46 -4.43
C MET A 1 -39.04 8.87 -5.72
N VAL A 2 -39.79 9.63 -6.53
CA VAL A 2 -40.15 9.19 -7.88
C VAL A 2 -38.89 9.33 -8.72
N SER A 3 -38.34 8.22 -9.23
CA SER A 3 -37.23 8.29 -10.18
C SER A 3 -37.75 9.01 -11.42
N ALA A 4 -37.03 10.03 -11.89
CA ALA A 4 -37.32 10.66 -13.17
C ALA A 4 -37.34 9.59 -14.27
N ASP A 5 -38.36 9.59 -15.13
CA ASP A 5 -38.40 8.70 -16.29
C ASP A 5 -37.33 9.18 -17.29
N PRO A 6 -36.32 8.35 -17.64
CA PRO A 6 -35.27 8.74 -18.58
C PRO A 6 -35.79 9.16 -19.96
N THR A 7 -37.02 8.77 -20.32
CA THR A 7 -37.65 9.15 -21.59
C THR A 7 -38.21 10.57 -21.60
N ASP A 8 -38.34 11.21 -20.44
CA ASP A 8 -38.80 12.60 -20.31
C ASP A 8 -37.65 13.63 -20.47
N TYR A 9 -36.41 13.19 -20.70
CA TYR A 9 -35.25 14.07 -20.85
C TYR A 9 -34.47 13.81 -22.14
N VAL A 10 -33.91 14.88 -22.71
CA VAL A 10 -32.92 14.80 -23.80
C VAL A 10 -31.59 15.30 -23.26
N ASN A 11 -30.54 14.49 -23.41
CA ASN A 11 -29.20 14.82 -22.97
C ASN A 11 -28.34 15.28 -24.15
N PHE A 12 -27.53 16.30 -23.92
CA PHE A 12 -26.55 16.77 -24.88
C PHE A 12 -25.29 17.23 -24.15
N VAL A 13 -24.16 17.21 -24.83
CA VAL A 13 -22.94 17.85 -24.37
C VAL A 13 -22.77 19.15 -25.13
N ARG A 14 -22.53 20.25 -24.42
CA ARG A 14 -22.18 21.54 -25.01
C ARG A 14 -20.67 21.71 -24.94
N GLN A 15 -20.04 21.89 -26.09
CA GLN A 15 -18.66 22.34 -26.16
C GLN A 15 -18.61 23.86 -26.28
N ILE A 16 -17.88 24.53 -25.39
CA ILE A 16 -17.68 25.99 -25.42
C ILE A 16 -16.19 26.28 -25.65
N GLN A 17 -15.84 26.76 -26.85
CA GLN A 17 -14.47 27.16 -27.16
C GLN A 17 -14.09 28.43 -26.41
N GLN A 18 -12.99 28.42 -25.66
CA GLN A 18 -12.60 29.56 -24.81
C GLN A 18 -11.95 30.70 -25.57
N ASP A 19 -11.38 30.45 -26.75
CA ASP A 19 -10.75 31.47 -27.58
C ASP A 19 -11.78 32.36 -28.31
N SER A 20 -12.89 31.76 -28.73
CA SER A 20 -13.88 32.36 -29.63
C SER A 20 -15.26 32.51 -29.00
N GLY A 21 -15.52 31.82 -27.89
CA GLY A 21 -16.86 31.72 -27.28
C GLY A 21 -17.85 30.91 -28.10
N VAL A 22 -17.40 30.20 -29.15
CA VAL A 22 -18.28 29.42 -30.01
C VAL A 22 -18.78 28.18 -29.25
N GLU A 23 -20.09 27.97 -29.29
CA GLU A 23 -20.76 26.85 -28.63
C GLU A 23 -21.25 25.82 -29.66
N TRP A 24 -21.10 24.54 -29.33
CA TRP A 24 -21.61 23.41 -30.12
C TRP A 24 -22.33 22.40 -29.25
N ASP A 25 -23.61 22.16 -29.54
CA ASP A 25 -24.42 21.17 -28.84
C ASP A 25 -24.42 19.84 -29.58
N MET A 26 -24.14 18.76 -28.85
CA MET A 26 -24.14 17.41 -29.40
C MET A 26 -25.05 16.50 -28.57
N ASN A 27 -26.12 16.00 -29.17
CA ASN A 27 -26.99 15.02 -28.52
C ASN A 27 -26.20 13.77 -28.14
N VAL A 28 -26.34 13.29 -26.91
CA VAL A 28 -25.66 12.08 -26.41
C VAL A 28 -26.68 11.04 -25.93
N ALA A 29 -26.33 9.77 -26.11
CA ALA A 29 -27.06 8.69 -25.46
C ALA A 29 -26.77 8.70 -23.95
N PRO A 30 -27.60 8.05 -23.11
CA PRO A 30 -27.35 7.96 -21.66
C PRO A 30 -26.01 7.33 -21.26
N ASN A 31 -25.37 6.59 -22.17
CA ASN A 31 -24.02 6.04 -22.02
C ASN A 31 -23.36 5.90 -23.40
N GLY A 32 -22.03 5.79 -23.42
CA GLY A 32 -21.23 5.59 -24.63
C GLY A 32 -20.18 6.68 -24.86
N ALA A 33 -19.62 6.72 -26.06
CA ALA A 33 -18.63 7.71 -26.49
C ALA A 33 -19.09 8.41 -27.77
N LYS A 34 -18.79 9.71 -27.89
CA LYS A 34 -19.08 10.51 -29.08
C LYS A 34 -17.90 11.43 -29.39
N ILE A 35 -17.53 11.52 -30.66
CA ILE A 35 -16.49 12.44 -31.12
C ILE A 35 -17.05 13.86 -31.14
N SER A 36 -16.25 14.79 -30.62
CA SER A 36 -16.58 16.21 -30.61
C SER A 36 -16.75 16.76 -32.04
N PRO A 37 -17.77 17.62 -32.32
CA PRO A 37 -18.01 18.17 -33.65
C PRO A 37 -16.91 19.13 -34.11
N THR A 38 -16.18 19.74 -33.17
CA THR A 38 -14.99 20.55 -33.44
C THR A 38 -13.86 20.15 -32.52
N GLY A 39 -12.63 20.44 -32.96
CA GLY A 39 -11.45 20.30 -32.12
C GLY A 39 -11.52 21.21 -30.90
N VAL A 40 -10.68 20.89 -29.92
CA VAL A 40 -10.47 21.76 -28.77
C VAL A 40 -9.70 22.99 -29.23
N SER A 41 -10.13 24.17 -28.75
CA SER A 41 -9.50 25.42 -29.15
C SER A 41 -8.10 25.57 -28.53
N VAL A 42 -7.28 26.49 -29.05
CA VAL A 42 -5.95 26.75 -28.47
C VAL A 42 -6.03 27.23 -27.02
N ALA A 43 -7.10 27.94 -26.66
CA ALA A 43 -7.38 28.36 -25.29
C ALA A 43 -8.21 27.32 -24.52
N GLY A 44 -8.35 26.10 -25.04
CA GLY A 44 -9.18 25.04 -24.44
C GLY A 44 -10.67 25.16 -24.74
N SER A 45 -11.44 24.22 -24.21
CA SER A 45 -12.88 24.16 -24.36
C SER A 45 -13.52 23.53 -23.13
N PHE A 46 -14.62 24.11 -22.64
CA PHE A 46 -15.48 23.41 -21.68
C PHE A 46 -16.38 22.43 -22.41
N PHE A 47 -16.57 21.26 -21.82
CA PHE A 47 -17.54 20.26 -22.20
C PHE A 47 -18.52 20.12 -21.04
N GLU A 48 -19.71 20.67 -21.23
CA GLU A 48 -20.76 20.63 -20.22
C GLU A 48 -21.79 19.56 -20.59
N LEU A 49 -22.12 18.66 -19.66
CA LEU A 49 -23.23 17.73 -19.83
C LEU A 49 -24.53 18.40 -19.41
N TRP A 50 -25.51 18.43 -20.29
CA TRP A 50 -26.82 19.06 -20.07
C TRP A 50 -27.96 18.07 -20.28
N ALA A 51 -29.05 18.28 -19.55
CA ALA A 51 -30.33 17.60 -19.73
C ALA A 51 -31.47 18.62 -19.89
N ILE A 52 -32.32 18.43 -20.90
CA ILE A 52 -33.54 19.20 -21.10
C ILE A 52 -34.73 18.34 -20.75
N HIS A 53 -35.60 18.82 -19.86
CA HIS A 53 -36.88 18.17 -19.61
C HIS A 53 -37.87 18.44 -20.75
N ASN A 54 -38.29 17.38 -21.44
CA ASN A 54 -39.07 17.45 -22.69
C ASN A 54 -40.38 18.24 -22.58
N ARG A 55 -41.00 18.29 -21.40
CA ARG A 55 -42.31 18.94 -21.20
C ARG A 55 -42.21 20.37 -20.69
N SER A 56 -41.28 20.64 -19.78
CA SER A 56 -41.13 21.98 -19.19
C SER A 56 -40.11 22.84 -19.93
N VAL A 57 -39.34 22.24 -20.85
CA VAL A 57 -38.25 22.90 -21.59
C VAL A 57 -37.24 23.54 -20.62
N SER A 58 -37.06 22.91 -19.46
CA SER A 58 -36.13 23.36 -18.43
C SER A 58 -34.79 22.65 -18.65
N GLU A 59 -33.72 23.43 -18.68
CA GLU A 59 -32.36 22.95 -18.89
C GLU A 59 -31.64 22.80 -17.54
N TYR A 60 -30.89 21.71 -17.41
CA TYR A 60 -30.12 21.38 -16.22
C TYR A 60 -28.70 21.00 -16.63
N ARG A 61 -27.69 21.73 -16.13
CA ARG A 61 -26.30 21.31 -16.26
C ARG A 61 -26.02 20.22 -15.22
N LEU A 62 -25.61 19.07 -15.71
CA LEU A 62 -25.31 17.89 -14.90
C LEU A 62 -23.82 17.82 -14.54
N ASP A 63 -22.95 18.23 -15.45
CA ASP A 63 -21.49 18.16 -15.27
C ASP A 63 -20.75 19.17 -16.16
N GLU A 64 -19.47 19.43 -15.87
CA GLU A 64 -18.59 20.32 -16.64
C GLU A 64 -17.14 19.83 -16.55
N GLN A 65 -16.50 19.66 -17.71
CA GLN A 65 -15.09 19.32 -17.82
C GLN A 65 -14.37 20.33 -18.72
N TYR A 66 -13.25 20.88 -18.26
CA TYR A 66 -12.36 21.67 -19.12
C TYR A 66 -11.35 20.76 -19.81
N VAL A 67 -11.23 20.88 -21.13
CA VAL A 67 -10.28 20.14 -21.96
C VAL A 67 -9.44 21.14 -22.74
N THR A 68 -8.13 20.94 -22.78
CA THR A 68 -7.24 21.76 -23.61
C THR A 68 -6.54 20.92 -24.67
N SER A 69 -6.11 21.57 -25.75
CA SER A 69 -5.32 20.92 -26.80
C SER A 69 -3.88 20.61 -26.36
N TYR A 70 -3.49 21.08 -25.16
CA TYR A 70 -2.12 21.14 -24.68
C TYR A 70 -1.94 20.50 -23.30
N THR A 71 -2.98 19.88 -22.75
CA THR A 71 -2.87 19.13 -21.49
C THR A 71 -2.51 17.68 -21.84
N PRO A 72 -1.29 17.22 -21.50
CA PRO A 72 -0.91 15.83 -21.73
C PRO A 72 -1.69 14.91 -20.80
N ASN A 73 -1.66 13.62 -21.09
CA ASN A 73 -2.20 12.59 -20.22
C ASN A 73 -1.05 11.92 -19.46
N ALA A 74 -1.27 11.60 -18.19
CA ALA A 74 -0.33 10.83 -17.41
C ALA A 74 -1.04 9.69 -16.67
N THR A 75 -0.34 8.60 -16.42
CA THR A 75 -0.80 7.53 -15.55
C THR A 75 0.37 6.98 -14.76
N ILE A 76 0.14 6.81 -13.46
CA ILE A 76 1.05 6.21 -12.50
C ILE A 76 0.45 4.86 -12.12
N THR A 77 1.29 3.85 -12.00
CA THR A 77 0.90 2.54 -11.47
C THR A 77 2.01 2.05 -10.57
N ILE A 78 1.65 1.71 -9.33
CA ILE A 78 2.59 1.20 -8.35
C ILE A 78 2.45 -0.31 -8.25
N VAL A 79 3.57 -1.01 -8.39
CA VAL A 79 3.66 -2.46 -8.28
C VAL A 79 4.49 -2.83 -7.06
N THR A 80 3.91 -3.64 -6.18
CA THR A 80 4.55 -4.14 -4.95
C THR A 80 4.51 -5.67 -4.93
N GLY A 81 5.22 -6.29 -3.98
CA GLY A 81 5.10 -7.73 -3.72
C GLY A 81 3.83 -8.13 -2.97
N ASP A 82 3.05 -7.16 -2.47
CA ASP A 82 1.81 -7.40 -1.74
C ASP A 82 0.61 -7.49 -2.71
N PRO A 83 -0.21 -8.55 -2.65
CA PRO A 83 -1.36 -8.71 -3.54
C PRO A 83 -2.57 -7.83 -3.19
N TYR A 84 -2.50 -7.01 -2.14
CA TYR A 84 -3.62 -6.16 -1.73
C TYR A 84 -3.98 -5.11 -2.78
N LEU A 85 -5.25 -5.10 -3.20
CA LEU A 85 -5.68 -4.38 -4.41
C LEU A 85 -6.18 -2.95 -4.16
N SER A 86 -6.60 -2.61 -2.94
CA SER A 86 -7.26 -1.31 -2.70
C SER A 86 -6.29 -0.14 -2.67
N ILE A 87 -5.18 -0.28 -1.94
CA ILE A 87 -4.09 0.71 -1.89
C ILE A 87 -2.79 -0.10 -1.90
N PRO A 88 -1.89 0.10 -2.88
CA PRO A 88 -0.61 -0.59 -2.91
C PRO A 88 0.12 -0.42 -1.58
N ARG A 89 0.67 -1.51 -1.05
CA ARG A 89 1.39 -1.50 0.22
C ARG A 89 2.63 -2.37 0.15
N THR A 90 3.65 -2.04 0.92
CA THR A 90 4.88 -2.81 1.00
C THR A 90 5.48 -2.71 2.41
N ARG A 91 6.50 -3.51 2.69
CA ARG A 91 7.29 -3.43 3.93
C ARG A 91 8.52 -2.56 3.71
N VAL A 92 9.05 -1.90 4.75
CA VAL A 92 10.20 -0.97 4.65
C VAL A 92 11.42 -1.52 3.92
N ASP A 93 11.64 -2.83 4.00
CA ASP A 93 12.77 -3.59 3.42
C ASP A 93 12.43 -4.28 2.09
N GLN A 94 11.23 -4.06 1.56
CA GLN A 94 10.74 -4.71 0.35
C GLN A 94 10.69 -3.72 -0.82
N PRO A 95 11.20 -4.11 -2.00
CA PRO A 95 11.22 -3.23 -3.15
C PRO A 95 9.82 -3.00 -3.71
N PHE A 96 9.65 -1.87 -4.38
CA PHE A 96 8.46 -1.56 -5.17
C PHE A 96 8.85 -0.82 -6.45
N GLN A 97 7.96 -0.78 -7.41
CA GLN A 97 8.18 -0.15 -8.70
C GLN A 97 7.07 0.86 -8.99
N VAL A 98 7.48 2.03 -9.49
CA VAL A 98 6.58 3.08 -9.96
C VAL A 98 6.69 3.14 -11.47
N GLN A 99 5.59 2.84 -12.15
CA GLN A 99 5.48 2.89 -13.59
C GLN A 99 4.74 4.16 -13.96
N ILE A 100 5.35 4.99 -14.79
CA ILE A 100 4.83 6.29 -15.20
C ILE A 100 4.70 6.27 -16.72
N SER A 101 3.50 6.54 -17.21
CA SER A 101 3.21 6.74 -18.63
C SER A 101 2.81 8.19 -18.83
N VAL A 102 3.53 8.92 -19.69
CA VAL A 102 3.16 10.27 -20.11
C VAL A 102 2.96 10.26 -21.61
N ALA A 103 1.86 10.84 -22.08
CA ALA A 103 1.50 10.90 -23.48
C ALA A 103 0.91 12.26 -23.87
N GLY A 104 1.11 12.64 -25.13
CA GLY A 104 0.56 13.89 -25.66
C GLY A 104 1.45 15.11 -25.43
N LEU A 105 2.73 14.90 -25.08
CA LEU A 105 3.73 15.97 -25.10
C LEU A 105 4.14 16.30 -26.54
N ILE A 106 4.30 17.59 -26.81
CA ILE A 106 4.90 18.13 -28.03
C ILE A 106 6.41 18.14 -27.82
N GLU A 107 7.10 17.24 -28.52
CA GLU A 107 8.53 17.04 -28.42
C GLU A 107 9.32 18.07 -29.26
N GLU A 108 10.61 18.25 -28.96
CA GLU A 108 11.48 19.26 -29.63
C GLU A 108 11.56 19.07 -31.16
N ASN A 109 11.31 17.84 -31.64
CA ASN A 109 11.31 17.51 -33.07
C ASN A 109 10.00 17.92 -33.79
N ASP A 110 8.95 18.31 -33.07
CA ASP A 110 7.67 18.70 -33.65
C ASP A 110 7.75 20.12 -34.24
N PRO A 111 7.28 20.35 -35.48
CA PRO A 111 7.25 21.67 -36.10
C PRO A 111 6.56 22.76 -35.28
N ASN A 112 5.64 22.38 -34.38
CA ASN A 112 4.86 23.28 -33.54
C ASN A 112 5.53 23.55 -32.18
N TYR A 113 6.63 22.88 -31.83
CA TYR A 113 7.30 22.99 -30.53
C TYR A 113 7.61 24.44 -30.15
N ALA A 114 8.21 25.21 -31.08
CA ALA A 114 8.62 26.59 -30.82
C ALA A 114 7.45 27.52 -30.47
N THR A 115 6.24 27.19 -30.92
CA THR A 115 5.02 27.98 -30.69
C THR A 115 4.07 27.36 -29.67
N ALA A 116 4.34 26.12 -29.24
CA ALA A 116 3.55 25.43 -28.25
C ALA A 116 3.72 26.08 -26.86
N PRO A 117 2.68 26.06 -26.03
CA PRO A 117 2.80 26.45 -24.62
C PRO A 117 3.60 25.42 -23.83
N ASP A 118 4.13 25.82 -22.68
CA ASP A 118 4.98 24.95 -21.86
C ASP A 118 4.22 23.76 -21.26
N ALA A 119 2.93 23.91 -20.97
CA ALA A 119 2.06 22.82 -20.54
C ALA A 119 1.96 21.66 -21.55
N ALA A 120 2.21 21.94 -22.84
CA ALA A 120 2.24 20.91 -23.86
C ALA A 120 3.60 20.24 -24.01
N LYS A 121 4.68 20.81 -23.48
CA LYS A 121 6.06 20.38 -23.75
C LYS A 121 6.61 19.49 -22.65
N TRP A 122 6.16 19.70 -21.42
CA TRP A 122 6.66 18.93 -20.29
C TRP A 122 5.66 18.88 -19.12
N VAL A 123 5.86 17.90 -18.25
CA VAL A 123 5.14 17.73 -16.98
C VAL A 123 6.13 17.71 -15.82
N ASP A 124 5.68 18.18 -14.66
CA ASP A 124 6.41 18.01 -13.40
C ASP A 124 6.18 16.61 -12.84
N TYR A 125 7.22 16.04 -12.26
CA TYR A 125 7.16 14.87 -11.42
C TYR A 125 7.62 15.23 -10.01
N THR A 126 6.85 14.84 -9.01
CA THR A 126 7.23 14.96 -7.61
C THR A 126 6.98 13.67 -6.85
N ASN A 127 7.94 13.30 -5.99
CA ASN A 127 7.80 12.26 -4.97
C ASN A 127 7.82 12.90 -3.58
N TYR A 128 6.77 12.65 -2.80
CA TYR A 128 6.67 13.03 -1.40
C TYR A 128 6.69 11.80 -0.50
N THR A 129 7.41 11.88 0.60
CA THR A 129 7.28 10.93 1.73
C THR A 129 6.49 11.56 2.85
N PHE A 130 5.67 10.76 3.53
CA PHE A 130 4.96 11.15 4.73
C PHE A 130 5.07 10.05 5.77
N ALA A 131 5.82 10.29 6.85
CA ALA A 131 5.89 9.37 7.98
C ALA A 131 4.64 9.54 8.87
N TYR A 132 4.02 8.42 9.25
CA TYR A 132 2.86 8.48 10.14
C TYR A 132 3.29 8.85 11.56
N PRO A 133 2.56 9.77 12.22
CA PRO A 133 2.71 9.98 13.65
C PRO A 133 2.20 8.75 14.43
N ASP A 134 2.60 8.64 15.69
CA ASP A 134 2.19 7.54 16.56
C ASP A 134 0.65 7.35 16.58
N GLY A 135 0.21 6.14 16.26
CA GLY A 135 -1.21 5.76 16.24
C GLY A 135 -1.99 6.17 14.98
N ALA A 136 -1.33 6.75 13.97
CA ALA A 136 -1.92 6.99 12.66
C ALA A 136 -1.54 5.87 11.67
N TYR A 137 -2.44 5.57 10.74
CA TYR A 137 -2.23 4.55 9.70
C TYR A 137 -2.59 5.04 8.30
N SER A 138 -2.89 6.34 8.19
CA SER A 138 -3.18 7.02 6.94
C SER A 138 -2.82 8.49 7.06
N PHE A 139 -2.63 9.16 5.92
CA PHE A 139 -2.53 10.61 5.84
C PHE A 139 -3.75 11.32 6.45
N GLU A 140 -4.94 10.75 6.31
CA GLU A 140 -6.20 11.33 6.80
C GLU A 140 -6.32 11.31 8.34
N ASP A 141 -5.67 10.34 8.99
CA ASP A 141 -5.59 10.26 10.45
C ASP A 141 -4.68 11.34 11.05
N ALA A 142 -3.74 11.85 10.25
CA ALA A 142 -2.81 12.88 10.69
C ALA A 142 -3.47 14.27 10.68
N ARG A 143 -3.41 14.97 11.82
CA ARG A 143 -3.87 16.38 11.90
C ARG A 143 -2.81 17.29 11.26
N ASN A 144 -3.06 17.72 10.02
CA ASN A 144 -2.19 18.58 9.22
C ASN A 144 -0.84 17.92 8.83
N PRO A 145 -0.89 16.85 8.01
CA PRO A 145 0.29 16.15 7.55
C PRO A 145 1.18 17.05 6.69
N VAL A 146 2.48 17.06 6.98
CA VAL A 146 3.49 17.74 6.16
C VAL A 146 4.39 16.67 5.56
N GLY A 147 4.25 16.44 4.26
CA GLY A 147 5.14 15.56 3.50
C GLY A 147 6.51 16.21 3.27
N THR A 148 7.53 15.39 3.08
CA THR A 148 8.87 15.82 2.68
C THR A 148 9.07 15.48 1.21
N VAL A 149 9.43 16.48 0.41
CA VAL A 149 9.84 16.28 -0.98
C VAL A 149 11.13 15.46 -1.01
N VAL A 150 11.08 14.32 -1.68
CA VAL A 150 12.25 13.44 -1.88
C VAL A 150 12.91 13.75 -3.22
N THR A 151 12.10 13.85 -4.27
CA THR A 151 12.56 14.06 -5.63
C THR A 151 11.60 14.97 -6.35
N GLU A 152 12.15 15.92 -7.10
CA GLU A 152 11.45 16.74 -8.08
C GLU A 152 12.19 16.64 -9.41
N GLY A 153 11.45 16.68 -10.49
CA GLY A 153 11.98 16.65 -11.84
C GLY A 153 10.89 16.92 -12.85
N TYR A 154 11.23 16.74 -14.12
CA TYR A 154 10.30 16.93 -15.20
C TYR A 154 10.50 15.89 -16.30
N MET A 155 9.48 15.72 -17.14
CA MET A 155 9.51 14.84 -18.31
C MET A 155 9.15 15.66 -19.56
N GLU A 156 10.03 15.66 -20.56
CA GLU A 156 9.90 16.42 -21.83
C GLU A 156 9.49 15.54 -23.02
N GLU A 157 9.36 14.23 -22.81
CA GLU A 157 9.09 13.27 -23.89
C GLU A 157 7.88 12.38 -23.54
N THR A 158 7.14 11.99 -24.58
CA THR A 158 6.10 10.97 -24.44
C THR A 158 6.78 9.62 -24.22
N ALA A 159 6.69 9.09 -23.00
CA ALA A 159 7.44 7.92 -22.60
C ALA A 159 6.71 7.07 -21.56
N ASN A 160 7.07 5.79 -21.56
CA ASN A 160 6.79 4.86 -20.46
C ASN A 160 8.08 4.67 -19.68
N THR A 161 8.13 5.19 -18.45
CA THR A 161 9.26 5.11 -17.55
C THR A 161 8.93 4.19 -16.39
N SER A 162 9.91 3.44 -15.91
CA SER A 162 9.76 2.57 -14.75
C SER A 162 10.90 2.81 -13.79
N ILE A 163 10.56 3.18 -12.56
CA ILE A 163 11.51 3.51 -11.49
C ILE A 163 11.38 2.42 -10.42
N THR A 164 12.48 1.73 -10.14
CA THR A 164 12.52 0.70 -9.10
C THR A 164 13.14 1.27 -7.83
N PHE A 165 12.42 1.18 -6.73
CA PHE A 165 12.89 1.51 -5.39
C PHE A 165 13.28 0.23 -4.68
N SER A 166 14.54 0.12 -4.24
CA SER A 166 15.00 -1.04 -3.46
C SER A 166 14.47 -1.03 -2.02
N ALA A 167 14.15 0.15 -1.49
CA ALA A 167 13.56 0.38 -0.18
C ALA A 167 12.85 1.75 -0.18
N THR A 168 12.07 2.02 0.87
CA THR A 168 11.41 3.31 1.07
C THR A 168 12.40 4.47 1.25
N ASN A 169 11.99 5.67 0.86
CA ASN A 169 12.64 6.95 1.14
C ASN A 169 12.23 7.55 2.49
N LEU A 170 11.33 6.91 3.25
CA LEU A 170 10.96 7.36 4.60
C LEU A 170 12.19 7.38 5.52
N THR A 171 12.29 8.43 6.32
CA THR A 171 13.36 8.62 7.29
C THR A 171 12.85 8.50 8.72
N GLY A 172 13.66 7.91 9.60
CA GLY A 172 13.35 7.82 11.03
C GLY A 172 14.57 7.35 11.83
N PRO A 173 14.48 7.34 13.18
CA PRO A 173 15.58 6.89 14.04
C PRO A 173 15.89 5.41 13.86
N ASP A 174 14.88 4.59 13.56
CA ASP A 174 15.02 3.18 13.21
C ASP A 174 14.27 2.92 11.90
N LEU A 175 15.03 2.70 10.82
CA LEU A 175 14.48 2.46 9.47
C LEU A 175 13.71 1.13 9.37
N THR A 176 13.89 0.20 10.31
CA THR A 176 13.10 -1.04 10.33
C THR A 176 11.69 -0.81 10.87
N GLN A 177 11.47 0.32 11.57
CA GLN A 177 10.22 0.63 12.28
C GLN A 177 9.50 1.85 11.70
N VAL A 178 9.98 2.44 10.61
CA VAL A 178 9.25 3.55 9.95
C VAL A 178 7.94 3.04 9.34
N MET A 179 6.93 3.88 9.40
CA MET A 179 5.62 3.67 8.79
C MET A 179 5.15 4.96 8.14
N GLY A 180 4.43 4.87 7.03
CA GLY A 180 4.06 6.05 6.29
C GLY A 180 3.52 5.76 4.89
N GLU A 181 3.50 6.80 4.07
CA GLU A 181 3.15 6.75 2.65
C GLU A 181 4.23 7.42 1.81
N GLU A 182 4.44 6.91 0.60
CA GLU A 182 5.08 7.63 -0.49
C GLU A 182 4.06 7.96 -1.57
N VAL A 183 4.04 9.21 -2.02
CA VAL A 183 3.09 9.75 -2.98
C VAL A 183 3.85 10.27 -4.19
N PHE A 184 3.45 9.78 -5.35
CA PHE A 184 4.00 10.14 -6.64
C PHE A 184 2.96 10.94 -7.40
N THR A 185 3.33 12.12 -7.88
CA THR A 185 2.41 13.03 -8.54
C THR A 185 3.01 13.52 -9.85
N ILE A 186 2.21 13.47 -10.92
CA ILE A 186 2.51 14.13 -12.19
C ILE A 186 1.59 15.34 -12.33
N THR A 187 2.18 16.50 -12.60
CA THR A 187 1.44 17.78 -12.71
C THR A 187 1.70 18.41 -14.07
N ALA A 188 0.63 18.82 -14.76
CA ALA A 188 0.74 19.67 -15.94
C ALA A 188 1.05 21.11 -15.55
N GLN A 189 1.88 21.79 -16.34
CA GLN A 189 2.15 23.22 -16.15
C GLN A 189 0.88 24.06 -16.32
N ALA A 190 0.88 25.24 -15.70
CA ALA A 190 -0.13 26.24 -15.96
C ALA A 190 0.00 26.80 -17.39
N ASP A 191 -1.12 27.10 -18.04
CA ASP A 191 -1.13 27.68 -19.39
C ASP A 191 -2.42 28.47 -19.70
N TYR A 192 -2.31 29.57 -20.46
CA TYR A 192 -3.41 30.43 -20.96
C TYR A 192 -4.62 30.58 -20.00
N GLY A 193 -4.37 30.86 -18.72
CA GLY A 193 -5.42 31.07 -17.71
C GLY A 193 -5.89 29.80 -16.98
N ALA A 194 -5.43 28.61 -17.40
CA ALA A 194 -5.54 27.37 -16.65
C ALA A 194 -4.40 27.27 -15.61
N SER A 195 -4.76 26.87 -14.39
CA SER A 195 -3.77 26.62 -13.34
C SER A 195 -3.09 25.27 -13.56
N ALA A 196 -1.90 25.11 -12.99
CA ALA A 196 -1.24 23.80 -12.93
C ALA A 196 -2.20 22.77 -12.33
N THR A 197 -2.27 21.59 -12.94
CA THR A 197 -3.27 20.58 -12.63
C THR A 197 -2.60 19.23 -12.46
N ILE A 198 -2.96 18.50 -11.40
CA ILE A 198 -2.51 17.13 -11.19
C ILE A 198 -3.14 16.26 -12.29
N LEU A 199 -2.29 15.62 -13.09
CA LEU A 199 -2.71 14.69 -14.13
C LEU A 199 -2.98 13.31 -13.53
N ASP A 200 -2.08 12.88 -12.65
CA ASP A 200 -2.27 11.66 -11.87
C ASP A 200 -1.47 11.72 -10.57
N SER A 201 -1.97 11.03 -9.54
CA SER A 201 -1.31 10.91 -8.25
C SER A 201 -1.64 9.58 -7.60
N GLU A 202 -0.61 8.79 -7.33
CA GLU A 202 -0.74 7.46 -6.71
C GLU A 202 0.14 7.35 -5.48
N LYS A 203 -0.24 6.47 -4.56
CA LYS A 203 0.46 6.29 -3.28
C LYS A 203 0.72 4.84 -2.93
N VAL A 204 1.79 4.62 -2.17
CA VAL A 204 2.12 3.33 -1.56
C VAL A 204 2.22 3.47 -0.06
N GLN A 205 1.59 2.56 0.67
CA GLN A 205 1.72 2.45 2.12
C GLN A 205 2.95 1.63 2.47
N ILE A 206 3.74 2.13 3.42
CA ILE A 206 4.95 1.49 3.89
C ILE A 206 4.73 1.03 5.34
N TRP A 207 4.90 -0.27 5.56
CA TRP A 207 4.73 -0.88 6.88
C TRP A 207 6.04 -1.38 7.49
N PRO A 208 6.18 -1.30 8.83
CA PRO A 208 7.39 -1.67 9.55
C PRO A 208 7.64 -3.18 9.53
N ILE A 209 8.86 -3.58 9.92
CA ILE A 209 9.21 -4.97 10.17
C ILE A 209 8.64 -5.39 11.53
N ALA A 210 7.88 -6.49 11.52
CA ALA A 210 7.35 -7.09 12.72
C ALA A 210 8.47 -7.48 13.70
N THR A 211 8.22 -7.32 14.99
CA THR A 211 9.09 -7.83 16.04
C THR A 211 8.31 -8.72 16.98
N GLY A 212 9.00 -9.64 17.63
CA GLY A 212 8.39 -10.50 18.62
C GLY A 212 9.39 -11.04 19.62
N THR A 213 8.91 -11.42 20.80
CA THR A 213 9.74 -12.01 21.86
C THR A 213 9.03 -13.18 22.52
N ILE A 214 9.77 -14.22 22.87
CA ILE A 214 9.32 -15.37 23.67
C ILE A 214 9.92 -15.23 25.08
N SER A 215 9.10 -15.40 26.10
CA SER A 215 9.52 -15.30 27.50
C SER A 215 8.83 -16.36 28.37
N GLY A 216 9.36 -16.57 29.59
CA GLY A 216 8.83 -17.56 30.54
C GLY A 216 9.63 -18.86 30.62
N VAL A 217 10.67 -19.02 29.79
CA VAL A 217 11.63 -20.13 29.83
C VAL A 217 13.06 -19.59 29.90
N ASP A 218 13.95 -20.35 30.53
CA ASP A 218 15.35 -20.01 30.77
C ASP A 218 16.21 -21.20 30.31
N PRO A 219 17.10 -21.01 29.31
CA PRO A 219 17.90 -22.09 28.75
C PRO A 219 18.91 -22.69 29.74
N SER A 220 19.21 -21.98 30.85
CA SER A 220 20.09 -22.49 31.90
C SER A 220 19.40 -23.44 32.89
N ARG A 221 18.07 -23.58 32.79
CA ARG A 221 17.27 -24.42 33.69
C ARG A 221 16.84 -25.71 33.00
N TYR A 222 16.69 -26.74 33.83
CA TYR A 222 16.12 -28.02 33.44
C TYR A 222 14.64 -28.06 33.85
N TYR A 223 13.80 -28.56 32.95
CA TYR A 223 12.35 -28.60 33.12
C TYR A 223 11.83 -30.03 33.08
N GLU A 224 11.29 -30.52 34.20
CA GLU A 224 10.46 -31.72 34.21
C GLU A 224 9.13 -31.47 33.49
N GLN A 225 8.59 -30.27 33.67
CA GLN A 225 7.40 -29.77 32.98
C GLN A 225 7.67 -28.36 32.46
N VAL A 226 7.54 -28.18 31.14
CA VAL A 226 7.77 -26.86 30.53
C VAL A 226 6.60 -25.92 30.86
N PRO A 227 6.85 -24.74 31.44
CA PRO A 227 5.80 -23.79 31.78
C PRO A 227 5.15 -23.19 30.53
N PRO A 228 3.97 -22.57 30.65
CA PRO A 228 3.44 -21.70 29.61
C PRO A 228 4.44 -20.60 29.25
N VAL A 229 4.55 -20.27 27.97
CA VAL A 229 5.38 -19.16 27.49
C VAL A 229 4.51 -17.96 27.13
N SER A 230 5.04 -16.77 27.36
CA SER A 230 4.43 -15.52 26.93
C SER A 230 5.12 -15.06 25.64
N VAL A 231 4.33 -14.68 24.65
CA VAL A 231 4.82 -14.14 23.38
C VAL A 231 4.24 -12.74 23.22
N SER A 232 5.11 -11.76 22.99
CA SER A 232 4.72 -10.38 22.67
C SER A 232 5.07 -10.08 21.23
N LEU A 233 4.12 -9.55 20.48
CA LEU A 233 4.23 -9.28 19.04
C LEU A 233 3.86 -7.82 18.77
N VAL A 234 4.70 -7.16 17.98
CA VAL A 234 4.51 -5.78 17.57
C VAL A 234 4.64 -5.70 16.05
N ASN A 235 3.83 -4.84 15.42
CA ASN A 235 3.93 -4.55 14.00
C ASN A 235 3.75 -5.78 13.09
N LEU A 236 2.89 -6.73 13.47
CA LEU A 236 2.55 -7.86 12.61
C LEU A 236 1.96 -7.33 11.31
N TYR A 237 2.56 -7.74 10.20
CA TYR A 237 2.20 -7.24 8.88
C TYR A 237 0.73 -7.59 8.54
N PRO A 238 0.02 -6.76 7.76
CA PRO A 238 -1.30 -7.11 7.23
C PRO A 238 -1.33 -8.47 6.50
N ASP A 239 -2.45 -9.19 6.51
CA ASP A 239 -2.60 -10.49 5.83
C ASP A 239 -1.47 -11.50 6.13
N SER A 240 -1.13 -11.64 7.41
CA SER A 240 0.00 -12.43 7.87
C SER A 240 -0.40 -13.52 8.87
N THR A 241 0.51 -14.47 9.08
CA THR A 241 0.35 -15.53 10.09
C THR A 241 1.62 -15.66 10.93
N THR A 242 1.48 -15.50 12.24
CA THR A 242 2.56 -15.73 13.21
C THR A 242 2.29 -16.99 14.02
N TYR A 243 3.31 -17.82 14.26
CA TYR A 243 3.17 -19.07 15.02
C TYR A 243 4.51 -19.54 15.59
N LEU A 244 4.45 -20.42 16.59
CA LEU A 244 5.60 -21.11 17.15
C LEU A 244 5.87 -22.45 16.45
N ARG A 245 7.15 -22.73 16.24
CA ARG A 245 7.70 -24.00 15.77
C ARG A 245 8.65 -24.57 16.83
N ILE A 246 8.59 -25.86 17.08
CA ILE A 246 9.47 -26.56 18.04
C ILE A 246 10.19 -27.72 17.36
N TYR A 247 11.45 -27.95 17.69
CA TYR A 247 12.22 -29.12 17.26
C TYR A 247 13.29 -29.51 18.30
N PRO A 248 13.71 -30.79 18.33
CA PRO A 248 14.77 -31.25 19.21
C PRO A 248 16.15 -30.73 18.77
N GLY A 249 17.01 -30.51 19.76
CA GLY A 249 18.37 -30.00 19.61
C GLY A 249 18.47 -28.47 19.62
N SER A 250 19.70 -28.00 19.60
CA SER A 250 20.03 -26.57 19.42
C SER A 250 19.64 -26.05 18.04
N ARG A 251 19.56 -24.72 17.94
CA ARG A 251 19.12 -24.03 16.73
C ARG A 251 19.94 -24.46 15.50
N LYS A 252 19.24 -24.80 14.42
CA LYS A 252 19.83 -25.14 13.11
C LYS A 252 18.99 -24.60 11.96
N GLU A 253 19.65 -24.26 10.85
CA GLU A 253 18.98 -23.70 9.66
C GLU A 253 17.92 -24.64 9.07
N ARG A 254 18.19 -25.95 9.11
CA ARG A 254 17.31 -27.01 8.60
C ARG A 254 16.99 -28.01 9.70
N PRO A 255 16.00 -27.71 10.57
CA PRO A 255 15.66 -28.60 11.65
C PRO A 255 14.84 -29.81 11.20
N ASP A 256 15.04 -30.91 11.91
CA ASP A 256 14.27 -32.15 11.74
C ASP A 256 13.32 -32.31 12.93
N GLY A 257 12.30 -33.16 12.82
CA GLY A 257 11.37 -33.40 13.94
C GLY A 257 10.50 -32.18 14.29
N ILE A 258 10.26 -31.30 13.31
CA ILE A 258 9.49 -30.07 13.47
C ILE A 258 8.06 -30.38 13.95
N LYS A 259 7.62 -29.67 14.98
CA LYS A 259 6.24 -29.62 15.45
C LYS A 259 5.73 -28.18 15.46
N ILE A 260 4.56 -27.96 14.87
CA ILE A 260 3.89 -26.66 14.86
C ILE A 260 2.95 -26.57 16.07
N VAL A 261 3.02 -25.47 16.80
CA VAL A 261 2.20 -25.24 17.99
C VAL A 261 0.89 -24.57 17.57
N ASN A 262 -0.12 -25.37 17.25
CA ASN A 262 -1.40 -24.86 16.73
C ASN A 262 -2.09 -23.82 17.64
N SER A 263 -1.90 -23.90 18.95
CA SER A 263 -2.46 -22.92 19.90
C SER A 263 -1.74 -21.57 19.93
N SER A 264 -0.68 -21.39 19.13
CA SER A 264 0.10 -20.15 19.06
C SER A 264 -0.20 -19.30 17.82
N PHE A 265 -1.11 -19.76 16.95
CA PHE A 265 -1.43 -19.04 15.72
C PHE A 265 -2.04 -17.68 16.03
N VAL A 266 -1.45 -16.64 15.45
CA VAL A 266 -1.99 -15.30 15.34
C VAL A 266 -2.14 -15.01 13.85
N ILE A 267 -3.38 -14.79 13.41
CA ILE A 267 -3.71 -14.49 12.03
C ILE A 267 -4.19 -13.03 11.99
N ILE A 268 -3.58 -12.23 11.12
CA ILE A 268 -3.99 -10.85 10.87
C ILE A 268 -4.66 -10.82 9.51
N GLU A 269 -5.95 -10.46 9.48
CA GLU A 269 -6.76 -10.25 8.27
C GLU A 269 -7.25 -8.79 8.32
N ASP A 270 -6.33 -7.87 8.14
CA ASP A 270 -6.53 -6.42 8.32
C ASP A 270 -5.77 -5.66 7.23
N SER A 271 -6.04 -4.36 7.09
CA SER A 271 -5.31 -3.48 6.16
C SER A 271 -4.09 -2.82 6.79
N ILE A 272 -3.98 -2.81 8.13
CA ILE A 272 -2.93 -2.14 8.90
C ILE A 272 -2.16 -3.11 9.81
N PRO A 273 -0.92 -2.79 10.20
CA PRO A 273 -0.14 -3.62 11.13
C PRO A 273 -0.79 -3.72 12.51
N GLN A 274 -0.63 -4.86 13.17
CA GLN A 274 -1.25 -5.14 14.47
C GLN A 274 -0.24 -5.62 15.52
N GLY A 275 -0.48 -5.27 16.79
CA GLY A 275 0.23 -5.82 17.94
C GLY A 275 -0.63 -6.88 18.63
N ARG A 276 -0.01 -7.94 19.19
CA ARG A 276 -0.70 -9.00 19.92
C ARG A 276 0.18 -9.57 21.03
N ASP A 277 -0.41 -9.81 22.19
CA ASP A 277 0.19 -10.63 23.23
C ASP A 277 -0.57 -11.95 23.35
N LEU A 278 0.17 -13.04 23.54
CA LEU A 278 -0.41 -14.35 23.78
C LEU A 278 0.34 -15.11 24.88
N THR A 279 -0.40 -15.96 25.59
CA THR A 279 0.16 -16.95 26.51
C THR A 279 -0.10 -18.33 25.95
N VAL A 280 0.96 -19.02 25.53
CA VAL A 280 0.88 -20.35 24.95
C VAL A 280 0.93 -21.38 26.06
N LYS A 281 -0.25 -21.91 26.40
CA LYS A 281 -0.41 -22.95 27.42
C LYS A 281 -0.13 -24.34 26.87
N SER A 282 0.22 -25.25 27.76
CA SER A 282 0.47 -26.66 27.45
C SER A 282 1.51 -26.84 26.34
N LEU A 283 2.58 -26.03 26.37
CA LEU A 283 3.73 -26.17 25.47
C LEU A 283 4.46 -27.50 25.72
N ASP A 284 4.51 -27.94 26.97
CA ASP A 284 5.12 -29.19 27.44
C ASP A 284 4.79 -30.44 26.61
N ARG A 285 3.55 -30.54 26.10
CA ARG A 285 3.10 -31.69 25.28
C ARG A 285 3.86 -31.85 23.96
N TYR A 286 4.52 -30.80 23.49
CA TYR A 286 5.30 -30.82 22.25
C TYR A 286 6.72 -31.36 22.47
N PHE A 287 7.19 -31.41 23.71
CA PHE A 287 8.49 -31.97 24.10
C PHE A 287 8.32 -33.46 24.46
N THR A 288 8.60 -34.34 23.50
CA THR A 288 8.41 -35.80 23.64
C THR A 288 9.66 -36.54 24.07
N GLU A 289 10.82 -35.89 23.95
CA GLU A 289 12.13 -36.45 24.28
C GLU A 289 12.77 -35.56 25.34
N GLU A 290 13.74 -36.11 26.09
CA GLU A 290 14.58 -35.34 26.99
C GLU A 290 15.70 -34.64 26.20
N GLY A 291 16.30 -33.63 26.82
CA GLY A 291 17.38 -32.81 26.28
C GLY A 291 16.92 -31.46 25.75
N ILE A 292 17.85 -30.80 25.06
CA ILE A 292 17.65 -29.44 24.53
C ILE A 292 16.66 -29.49 23.36
N HIS A 293 15.75 -28.54 23.33
CA HIS A 293 14.82 -28.26 22.25
C HIS A 293 14.85 -26.78 21.91
N THR A 294 14.64 -26.44 20.65
CA THR A 294 14.53 -25.05 20.20
C THR A 294 13.07 -24.72 19.91
N VAL A 295 12.62 -23.56 20.39
CA VAL A 295 11.33 -22.95 20.10
C VAL A 295 11.58 -21.69 19.28
N GLU A 296 10.99 -21.60 18.09
CA GLU A 296 11.12 -20.48 17.18
C GLU A 296 9.78 -19.79 16.95
N LEU A 297 9.80 -18.47 16.93
CA LEU A 297 8.67 -17.63 16.58
C LEU A 297 8.80 -17.17 15.13
N LEU A 298 7.89 -17.63 14.28
CA LEU A 298 7.92 -17.40 12.85
C LEU A 298 6.77 -16.49 12.43
N HIS A 299 7.04 -15.55 11.53
CA HIS A 299 6.07 -14.63 10.96
C HIS A 299 6.04 -14.77 9.44
N ARG A 300 4.94 -15.25 8.90
CA ARG A 300 4.74 -15.43 7.46
C ARG A 300 3.93 -14.28 6.89
N THR A 301 4.49 -13.61 5.90
CA THR A 301 3.92 -12.47 5.17
C THR A 301 3.83 -12.81 3.67
N PRO A 302 3.26 -11.93 2.83
CA PRO A 302 3.33 -12.08 1.38
C PRO A 302 4.76 -12.15 0.81
N PHE A 303 5.75 -11.63 1.54
CA PHE A 303 7.15 -11.55 1.10
C PHE A 303 8.00 -12.76 1.52
N GLY A 304 7.52 -13.61 2.43
CA GLY A 304 8.29 -14.73 2.94
C GLY A 304 7.96 -15.09 4.37
N THR A 305 8.92 -15.73 5.06
CA THR A 305 8.80 -16.07 6.48
C THR A 305 10.02 -15.59 7.22
N ASP A 306 9.80 -14.74 8.22
CA ASP A 306 10.83 -14.20 9.09
C ASP A 306 10.87 -14.97 10.41
N LEU A 307 12.07 -15.10 10.99
CA LEU A 307 12.24 -15.54 12.36
C LEU A 307 12.27 -14.30 13.26
N LEU A 308 11.26 -14.15 14.11
CA LEU A 308 11.16 -13.03 15.04
C LEU A 308 11.96 -13.26 16.32
N ASP A 309 11.95 -14.48 16.85
CA ASP A 309 12.69 -14.85 18.05
C ASP A 309 12.93 -16.36 18.13
N ALA A 310 13.90 -16.78 18.95
CA ALA A 310 14.16 -18.18 19.24
C ALA A 310 14.71 -18.37 20.66
N VAL A 311 14.20 -19.38 21.37
CA VAL A 311 14.66 -19.76 22.71
C VAL A 311 14.94 -21.25 22.79
N GLU A 312 15.92 -21.64 23.60
CA GLU A 312 16.20 -23.03 23.92
C GLU A 312 15.54 -23.43 25.25
N VAL A 313 15.04 -24.66 25.32
CA VAL A 313 14.41 -25.26 26.50
C VAL A 313 15.06 -26.60 26.76
N ASN A 314 15.56 -26.82 27.98
CA ASN A 314 16.17 -28.09 28.37
C ASN A 314 15.18 -28.93 29.17
N VAL A 315 14.74 -30.06 28.61
CA VAL A 315 13.76 -30.95 29.24
C VAL A 315 14.48 -32.11 29.90
N ASP A 316 14.29 -32.28 31.20
CA ASP A 316 14.83 -33.39 31.97
C ASP A 316 13.73 -33.93 32.87
N ARG A 317 13.28 -35.15 32.59
CA ARG A 317 12.18 -35.83 33.28
C ARG A 317 12.69 -37.04 34.05
N THR A 318 14.01 -37.16 34.23
CA THR A 318 14.62 -38.27 34.94
C THR A 318 14.36 -38.12 36.44
N ILE A 319 13.61 -39.08 37.01
CA ILE A 319 13.37 -39.15 38.44
C ILE A 319 14.47 -40.01 39.08
N GLU A 320 15.38 -39.40 39.82
CA GLU A 320 16.32 -40.13 40.68
C GLU A 320 15.68 -40.48 42.03
N VAL A 321 15.40 -41.77 42.26
CA VAL A 321 14.90 -42.27 43.55
C VAL A 321 16.04 -42.90 44.35
N ASN A 322 16.49 -42.21 45.41
CA ASN A 322 17.41 -42.78 46.39
C ASN A 322 16.64 -43.58 47.45
N GLY A 323 16.36 -44.86 47.15
CA GLY A 323 15.71 -45.78 48.09
C GLY A 323 16.72 -46.48 49.01
N GLY A 324 16.62 -46.22 50.32
CA GLY A 324 17.30 -47.02 51.34
C GLY A 324 16.47 -48.25 51.70
N VAL A 325 16.98 -49.45 51.40
CA VAL A 325 16.39 -50.71 51.88
C VAL A 325 16.79 -50.88 53.34
N ILE A 326 15.81 -50.89 54.25
CA ILE A 326 16.02 -51.30 55.64
C ILE A 326 15.45 -52.72 55.73
N ASP A 327 16.33 -53.73 55.76
CA ASP A 327 15.93 -55.09 56.14
C ASP A 327 15.57 -55.09 57.63
N GLN A 328 14.34 -55.49 57.97
CA GLN A 328 13.98 -55.85 59.33
C GLN A 328 14.29 -57.34 59.52
N GLU A 329 15.27 -57.63 60.37
CA GLU A 329 15.45 -58.95 61.02
C GLU A 329 14.35 -59.22 62.04
#